data_AF-A0AAV4B7Z0-F1
#
_entry.id   AF-A0AAV4B7Z0-F1
#
_cell.length_a   1.000
_cell.length_b   1.000
_cell.length_c   1.000
_cell.angle_alpha   90.00
_cell.angle_beta   90.00
_cell.angle_gamma   90.00
#
_symmetry.space_group_name_H-M   'P 1'
#
loop_
_entity.id
_entity.type
_entity.pdbx_description
1 polymer ?
#
loop_
_entity_poly.entity_id
_entity_poly.type
_entity_poly.pdbx_seq_one_letter_code
_entity_poly.pdbx_strand_id
1 'polypeptide(L)'
;MYCRKAKLKLPMKSILEEYKCGKARLLTTLEESDDPVVKTVQPSLKTGRKWKVTEAVDEAKECLKMNEAIGQTQTDRKGPWINHSQMVVKNRRQ
;
A
#
# COMPACT_ATOMS: atom_id res chain seq x y z
N MET A 1 39.74 19.16 2.68
CA MET A 1 39.95 17.80 3.22
C MET A 1 38.73 16.95 2.87
N TYR A 2 38.88 15.85 2.12
CA TYR A 2 37.79 14.88 1.91
C TYR A 2 38.07 13.64 2.76
N CYS A 3 37.08 13.21 3.55
CA CYS A 3 37.24 12.11 4.49
C CYS A 3 37.41 10.78 3.74
N ARG A 4 38.63 10.22 3.73
CA ARG A 4 38.96 8.92 3.10
C ARG A 4 38.43 7.69 3.86
N LYS A 5 37.89 7.88 5.07
CA LYS A 5 37.49 6.80 6.00
C LYS A 5 36.00 6.77 6.36
N ALA A 6 35.23 7.78 5.98
CA ALA A 6 33.78 7.76 6.17
C ALA A 6 33.14 6.87 5.08
N LYS A 7 33.17 5.55 5.28
CA LYS A 7 32.38 4.63 4.45
C LYS A 7 30.91 4.86 4.80
N LEU A 8 30.23 5.69 4.01
CA LEU A 8 28.78 5.85 4.09
C LEU A 8 28.15 4.46 3.92
N LYS A 9 27.41 4.01 4.93
CA LYS A 9 26.66 2.76 4.82
C LYS A 9 25.45 3.04 3.93
N LEU A 10 25.32 2.26 2.86
CA LEU A 10 24.13 2.34 2.03
C LEU A 10 22.88 2.01 2.87
N PRO A 11 21.80 2.79 2.74
CA PRO A 11 20.55 2.53 3.44
C PRO A 11 19.82 1.35 2.78
N MET A 12 20.34 0.13 3.00
CA MET A 12 19.85 -1.09 2.35
C MET A 12 18.37 -1.33 2.57
N LYS A 13 17.82 -0.90 3.72
CA LYS A 13 16.38 -0.98 4.02
C LYS A 13 15.55 -0.10 3.08
N SER A 14 15.94 1.16 2.89
CA SER A 14 15.22 2.09 2.01
C SER A 14 15.18 1.57 0.57
N ILE A 15 16.34 1.15 0.07
CA ILE A 15 16.48 0.62 -1.30
C ILE A 15 15.64 -0.63 -1.49
N LEU A 16 15.59 -1.51 -0.49
CA LEU A 16 14.77 -2.72 -0.53
C LEU A 16 13.27 -2.38 -0.59
N GLU A 17 12.81 -1.42 0.21
CA GLU A 17 11.41 -1.00 0.21
C GLU A 17 11.03 -0.32 -1.11
N GLU A 18 11.89 0.53 -1.66
CA GLU A 18 11.69 1.12 -3.00
C GLU A 18 11.64 0.04 -4.09
N TYR A 19 12.52 -0.97 -4.02
CA TYR A 19 12.51 -2.10 -4.95
C TYR A 19 11.18 -2.87 -4.89
N LYS A 20 10.71 -3.22 -3.68
CA LYS A 20 9.44 -3.95 -3.49
C LYS A 20 8.25 -3.12 -3.97
N CYS A 21 8.20 -1.85 -3.57
CA CYS A 21 7.15 -0.92 -3.97
C CYS A 21 7.10 -0.77 -5.51
N GLY A 22 8.25 -0.60 -6.15
CA GLY A 22 8.34 -0.52 -7.61
C GLY A 22 7.85 -1.79 -8.31
N LYS A 23 8.19 -2.97 -7.77
CA LYS A 23 7.71 -4.26 -8.31
C LYS A 23 6.22 -4.46 -8.11
N ALA A 24 5.70 -4.16 -6.93
CA ALA A 24 4.27 -4.25 -6.62
C ALA A 24 3.45 -3.32 -7.54
N ARG A 25 3.88 -2.05 -7.65
CA ARG A 25 3.25 -1.08 -8.55
C ARG A 25 3.23 -1.59 -9.99
N LEU A 26 4.34 -2.10 -10.48
CA LEU A 26 4.43 -2.61 -11.85
C LEU A 26 3.48 -3.81 -12.07
N LEU A 27 3.36 -4.72 -11.10
CA LEU A 27 2.38 -5.81 -11.18
C LEU A 27 0.96 -5.28 -11.30
N THR A 28 0.57 -4.38 -10.40
CA THR A 28 -0.77 -3.78 -10.39
C THR A 28 -1.06 -3.04 -11.69
N THR A 29 -0.11 -2.27 -12.21
CA THR A 29 -0.26 -1.59 -13.51
C THR A 29 -0.46 -2.55 -14.68
N LEU A 30 0.23 -3.70 -14.69
CA LEU A 30 0.05 -4.71 -15.74
C LEU A 30 -1.31 -5.42 -15.62
N GLU A 31 -1.79 -5.68 -14.41
CA GLU A 31 -3.10 -6.28 -14.15
C GLU A 31 -4.25 -5.33 -14.53
N GLU A 32 -4.07 -4.03 -14.27
CA GLU A 32 -5.04 -2.95 -14.53
C GLU A 32 -4.92 -2.36 -15.94
N SER A 33 -4.02 -2.86 -16.79
CA SER A 33 -3.84 -2.39 -18.15
C SER A 33 -5.12 -2.52 -18.98
N ASP A 34 -5.48 -1.45 -19.70
CA ASP A 34 -6.61 -1.42 -20.64
C ASP A 34 -6.36 -2.28 -21.89
N ASP A 35 -5.09 -2.50 -22.25
CA ASP A 35 -4.73 -3.36 -23.37
C ASP A 35 -5.00 -4.84 -23.03
N PRO A 36 -5.91 -5.52 -23.74
CA PRO A 36 -6.28 -6.90 -23.47
C PRO A 36 -5.11 -7.88 -23.70
N VAL A 37 -4.18 -7.58 -24.61
CA VAL A 37 -3.01 -8.43 -24.87
C VAL A 37 -2.06 -8.37 -23.68
N VAL A 38 -1.79 -7.16 -23.18
CA VAL A 38 -0.93 -6.96 -22.00
C VAL A 38 -1.54 -7.65 -20.77
N LYS A 39 -2.85 -7.48 -20.58
CA LYS A 39 -3.59 -8.10 -19.47
C LYS A 39 -3.61 -9.62 -19.54
N THR A 40 -3.65 -10.20 -20.74
CA THR A 40 -3.68 -11.66 -20.93
C THR A 40 -2.29 -12.28 -20.79
N VAL A 41 -1.26 -11.64 -21.36
CA VAL A 41 0.10 -12.18 -21.36
C VAL A 41 0.78 -12.06 -20.01
N GLN A 42 0.49 -10.99 -19.24
CA GLN A 42 1.03 -10.69 -17.90
C GLN A 42 2.42 -11.30 -17.64
N PRO A 43 3.50 -10.64 -18.10
CA PRO A 43 4.83 -11.22 -18.00
C PRO A 43 5.21 -11.50 -16.54
N SER A 44 5.73 -12.71 -16.31
CA SER A 44 6.18 -13.11 -14.97
C SER A 44 7.27 -12.16 -14.47
N LEU A 45 6.98 -11.46 -13.38
CA LEU A 45 7.92 -10.52 -12.79
C LEU A 45 9.04 -11.25 -12.08
N LYS A 46 10.25 -11.05 -12.58
CA LYS A 46 11.47 -11.55 -11.93
C LYS A 46 11.65 -10.84 -10.60
N THR A 47 11.39 -11.57 -9.52
CA THR A 47 11.75 -11.24 -8.13
C THR A 47 12.78 -12.23 -7.60
N GLY A 48 13.41 -11.92 -6.46
CA GLY A 48 14.36 -12.81 -5.83
C GLY A 48 13.70 -14.01 -5.14
N ARG A 49 14.50 -15.00 -4.74
CA ARG A 49 14.01 -16.22 -4.05
C ARG A 49 13.26 -15.93 -2.74
N LYS A 50 13.67 -14.90 -2.00
CA LYS A 50 13.15 -14.61 -0.65
C LYS A 50 11.81 -13.90 -0.63
N TRP A 51 11.42 -13.26 -1.73
CA TRP A 51 10.22 -12.43 -1.78
C TRP A 51 9.61 -12.50 -3.18
N LYS A 52 8.33 -12.82 -3.22
CA LYS A 52 7.54 -12.86 -4.45
C LYS A 52 6.50 -11.76 -4.40
N VAL A 53 6.39 -11.04 -5.52
CA VAL A 53 5.50 -9.88 -5.62
C VAL A 53 4.03 -10.27 -5.66
N THR A 54 3.69 -11.39 -6.30
CA THR A 54 2.31 -11.88 -6.40
C THR A 54 1.75 -12.18 -5.02
N GLU A 55 2.46 -13.01 -4.23
CA GLU A 55 2.07 -13.39 -2.87
C GLU A 55 1.87 -12.14 -1.97
N ALA A 56 2.79 -11.18 -2.04
CA ALA A 56 2.70 -9.96 -1.23
C ALA A 56 1.55 -9.02 -1.64
N VAL A 57 1.27 -8.92 -2.94
CA VAL A 57 0.15 -8.10 -3.46
C VAL A 57 -1.18 -8.77 -3.15
N ASP A 58 -1.27 -10.10 -3.25
CA ASP A 58 -2.48 -10.86 -2.92
C ASP A 58 -2.81 -10.75 -1.43
N GLU A 59 -1.83 -10.91 -0.55
CA GLU A 59 -1.99 -10.69 0.90
C GLU A 59 -2.48 -9.26 1.20
N ALA A 60 -1.91 -8.26 0.52
CA ALA A 60 -2.35 -6.87 0.67
C ALA A 60 -3.80 -6.67 0.20
N LYS A 61 -4.19 -7.28 -0.93
CA LYS A 61 -5.58 -7.25 -1.44
C LYS A 61 -6.54 -7.94 -0.47
N GLU A 62 -6.16 -9.06 0.13
CA GLU A 62 -6.96 -9.74 1.16
C GLU A 62 -7.12 -8.89 2.42
N CYS A 63 -6.04 -8.25 2.88
CA CYS A 63 -6.10 -7.31 4.00
C CYS A 63 -7.04 -6.12 3.71
N LEU A 64 -7.03 -5.59 2.49
CA LEU A 64 -7.95 -4.54 2.07
C LEU A 64 -9.41 -5.02 2.10
N LYS A 65 -9.70 -6.20 1.55
CA LYS A 65 -11.06 -6.80 1.61
C LYS A 65 -11.52 -7.03 3.05
N MET A 66 -10.62 -7.50 3.91
CA MET A 66 -10.90 -7.70 5.33
C MET A 66 -11.21 -6.37 6.03
N ASN A 67 -10.44 -5.32 5.74
CA ASN A 67 -10.69 -3.99 6.30
C ASN A 67 -12.00 -3.37 5.79
N GLU A 68 -12.36 -3.60 4.53
CA GLU A 68 -13.66 -3.19 3.99
C GLU A 68 -14.81 -3.91 4.70
N ALA A 69 -14.66 -5.21 4.96
CA ALA A 69 -15.67 -6.01 5.64
C ALA A 69 -15.85 -5.65 7.13
N ILE A 70 -14.74 -5.44 7.86
CA ILE A 70 -14.76 -5.02 9.26
C ILE A 70 -15.23 -3.56 9.38
N GLY A 71 -14.98 -2.76 8.35
CA GLY A 71 -15.17 -1.32 8.36
C GLY A 71 -14.12 -0.61 9.22
N GLN A 72 -14.31 0.69 9.41
CA GLN A 72 -13.41 1.47 10.26
C GLN A 72 -13.59 1.05 11.72
N THR A 73 -12.50 0.62 12.36
CA THR A 73 -12.51 0.42 13.81
C THR A 73 -12.76 1.77 14.46
N GLN A 74 -13.89 1.90 15.16
CA GLN A 74 -14.20 3.10 15.93
C GLN A 74 -13.17 3.22 17.07
N THR A 75 -12.17 4.07 16.90
CA THR A 75 -11.09 4.29 17.87
C THR A 75 -11.53 5.12 19.08
N ASP A 76 -12.69 5.79 18.99
CA ASP A 76 -13.22 6.66 20.04
C ASP A 76 -14.56 6.15 20.57
N ARG A 77 -14.73 6.05 21.90
CA ARG A 77 -15.98 5.64 22.57
C ARG A 77 -17.04 6.74 22.52
N LYS A 78 -17.31 7.29 21.35
CA LYS A 78 -18.43 8.19 21.13
C LYS A 78 -19.70 7.40 20.93
N GLY A 79 -20.33 7.06 22.05
CA GLY A 79 -21.73 6.62 22.03
C GLY A 79 -22.62 7.69 21.39
N PRO A 80 -23.79 7.31 20.84
CA PRO A 80 -24.69 8.23 20.15
C PRO A 80 -25.14 9.42 21.03
N TRP A 81 -25.07 9.27 22.35
CA TRP A 81 -25.51 10.27 23.33
C TRP A 81 -24.55 11.46 23.52
N ILE A 82 -23.28 11.35 23.09
CA ILE A 82 -22.26 12.39 23.35
C ILE A 82 -22.27 13.50 22.26
N ASN A 83 -23.01 13.31 21.16
CA ASN A 83 -22.89 14.15 19.95
C ASN A 83 -24.18 14.89 19.52
N HIS A 84 -25.21 15.00 20.36
CA HIS A 84 -26.47 15.65 19.92
C HIS A 84 -26.27 17.12 19.53
N SER A 85 -25.23 17.79 20.04
CA SER A 85 -24.95 19.21 19.77
C SER A 85 -23.94 19.48 18.65
N GLN A 86 -23.28 18.46 18.06
CA GLN A 86 -22.22 18.68 17.06
C GLN A 86 -22.60 18.30 15.61
N MET A 87 -23.64 17.48 15.41
CA MET A 87 -24.05 17.08 14.04
C MET A 87 -24.64 18.23 13.22
N VAL A 88 -25.22 19.26 13.84
CA VAL A 88 -25.81 20.41 13.11
C VAL A 88 -24.75 21.32 12.48
N VAL A 89 -23.49 21.26 12.92
CA VAL A 89 -22.44 22.19 12.47
C VAL A 89 -21.69 21.70 11.22
N LYS A 90 -21.59 20.38 11.01
CA LYS A 90 -20.83 19.84 9.86
C LYS A 90 -21.59 19.84 8.53
N ASN A 91 -22.93 19.79 8.54
CA ASN A 91 -23.75 19.80 7.33
C ASN A 91 -23.99 21.18 6.70
N ARG A 92 -23.34 22.25 7.19
CA ARG A 92 -23.51 23.63 6.69
C ARG A 92 -22.32 24.15 5.89
N ARG A 93 -21.35 23.29 5.52
CA ARG A 93 -20.18 23.63 4.70
C ARG A 93 -20.02 22.66 3.52
N GLN A 94 -21.10 22.42 2.80
CA GLN A 94 -21.07 22.04 1.38
C GLN A 94 -22.00 22.97 0.62
#